data_AF-A0A6G3XNA6-F1
#
_entry.id   AF-A0A6G3XNA6-F1
#
_cell.length_a   1.000
_cell.length_b   1.000
_cell.length_c   1.000
_cell.angle_alpha   90.00
_cell.angle_beta   90.00
_cell.angle_gamma   90.00
#
_symmetry.space_group_name_H-M   'P 1'
#
loop_
_entity.id
_entity.type
_entity.pdbx_description
1 polymer ?
#
loop_
_entity_poly.entity_id
_entity_poly.type
_entity_poly.pdbx_seq_one_letter_code
_entity_poly.pdbx_strand_id
1 'polypeptide(L)'
;ELRAGDRLPPERELAPVLGVSRSALREALRVLETIGVLVAQPGRGPDAGARIVRNPDDALGRLLRLHFALGSYSLQDVLEARVVLERSSFEAAACHAPTEDLDEA
;
A
#
# COMPACT_ATOMS: atom_id res chain seq x y z
N GLU A 1 17.95 -11.27 2.37
CA GLU A 1 16.78 -11.12 1.49
C GLU A 1 15.86 -10.06 2.06
N LEU A 2 15.22 -9.25 1.21
CA LEU A 2 14.27 -8.20 1.63
C LEU A 2 12.83 -8.75 1.56
N ARG A 3 11.99 -8.36 2.52
CA ARG A 3 10.61 -8.81 2.68
C ARG A 3 9.64 -7.63 2.68
N ALA A 4 8.36 -7.95 2.55
CA ALA A 4 7.29 -6.97 2.66
C ALA A 4 7.36 -6.23 4.01
N GLY A 5 7.32 -4.90 3.98
CA GLY A 5 7.50 -4.04 5.15
C GLY A 5 8.95 -3.63 5.43
N ASP A 6 9.94 -4.24 4.78
CA ASP A 6 11.34 -3.90 5.01
C ASP A 6 11.70 -2.56 4.37
N ARG A 7 12.61 -1.84 5.03
CA ARG A 7 13.22 -0.63 4.49
C ARG A 7 14.35 -1.00 3.55
N LEU A 8 14.39 -0.34 2.40
CA LEU A 8 15.49 -0.48 1.46
C LEU A 8 16.76 0.17 2.02
N PRO A 9 17.94 -0.44 1.81
CA PRO A 9 19.20 0.23 2.09
C PRO A 9 19.30 1.55 1.31
N PRO A 10 20.08 2.52 1.81
CA PRO A 10 20.35 3.75 1.08
C PRO A 10 20.86 3.46 -0.35
N GLU A 11 20.48 4.28 -1.32
CA GLU A 11 20.91 4.11 -2.73
C GLU A 11 22.43 3.98 -2.87
N ARG A 12 23.21 4.64 -2.00
CA ARG A 12 24.68 4.59 -1.98
C ARG A 12 25.22 3.18 -1.68
N GLU A 13 24.48 2.40 -0.91
CA GLU A 13 24.83 1.03 -0.49
C GLU A 13 24.20 0.00 -1.42
N LEU A 14 22.98 0.27 -1.90
CA LEU A 14 22.24 -0.66 -2.75
C LEU A 14 22.76 -0.71 -4.20
N ALA A 15 23.19 0.42 -4.76
CA ALA A 15 23.63 0.49 -6.16
C ALA A 15 24.88 -0.38 -6.46
N PRO A 16 25.94 -0.39 -5.62
CA PRO A 16 27.08 -1.29 -5.80
C PRO A 16 26.71 -2.77 -5.68
N VAL A 17 25.83 -3.11 -4.73
CA VAL A 17 25.37 -4.50 -4.51
C VAL A 17 24.63 -5.04 -5.74
N LEU A 18 23.87 -4.18 -6.43
CA LEU A 18 23.13 -4.53 -7.63
C LEU A 18 23.93 -4.32 -8.93
N GLY A 19 25.15 -3.78 -8.86
CA GLY A 19 25.99 -3.52 -10.03
C GLY A 19 25.43 -2.45 -10.99
N VAL A 20 24.63 -1.50 -10.50
CA VAL A 20 23.98 -0.46 -11.32
C VAL A 20 24.44 0.94 -10.92
N SER A 21 24.24 1.92 -11.81
CA SER A 21 24.47 3.32 -11.46
C SER A 21 23.39 3.84 -10.49
N ARG A 22 23.73 4.83 -9.66
CA ARG A 22 22.77 5.47 -8.75
C ARG A 22 21.60 6.12 -9.49
N SER A 23 21.83 6.67 -10.68
CA SER A 23 20.77 7.26 -11.50
C SER A 23 19.79 6.22 -12.01
N ALA A 24 20.27 5.07 -12.50
CA ALA A 24 19.43 3.97 -12.94
C ALA A 24 18.63 3.36 -11.78
N LEU A 25 19.28 3.17 -10.62
CA LEU A 25 18.59 2.69 -9.42
C LEU A 25 17.45 3.62 -9.01
N ARG A 26 17.70 4.94 -8.98
CA ARG A 26 16.68 5.92 -8.62
C ARG A 26 15.47 5.91 -9.56
N GLU A 27 15.68 5.75 -10.86
CA GLU A 27 14.57 5.62 -11.82
C GLU A 27 13.79 4.32 -11.60
N ALA A 28 14.47 3.20 -11.36
CA ALA A 28 13.80 1.94 -11.03
C ALA A 28 12.97 2.07 -9.72
N LEU A 29 13.51 2.72 -8.69
CA LEU A 29 12.79 2.95 -7.43
C LEU A 29 11.54 3.83 -7.64
N ARG A 30 11.61 4.86 -8.49
CA ARG A 30 10.45 5.69 -8.86
C ARG A 30 9.36 4.90 -9.57
N VAL A 31 9.74 4.03 -10.50
CA VAL A 31 8.78 3.13 -11.17
C VAL A 31 8.12 2.21 -10.15
N LEU A 32 8.92 1.59 -9.27
CA LEU A 32 8.41 0.71 -8.21
C LEU A 32 7.47 1.42 -7.23
N GLU A 33 7.73 2.69 -6.91
CA GLU A 33 6.84 3.54 -6.12
C GLU A 33 5.53 3.87 -6.86
N THR A 34 5.64 4.16 -8.16
CA THR A 34 4.50 4.48 -9.04
C THR A 34 3.54 3.30 -9.18
N ILE A 35 4.05 2.07 -9.24
CA ILE A 35 3.23 0.86 -9.28
C ILE A 35 2.85 0.32 -7.88
N GLY A 36 3.35 0.95 -6.82
CA GLY A 36 2.94 0.67 -5.44
C GLY A 36 3.65 -0.50 -4.76
N VAL A 37 4.79 -0.93 -5.31
CA VAL A 37 5.68 -1.89 -4.65
C VAL A 37 6.45 -1.21 -3.51
N LEU A 38 6.74 0.09 -3.67
CA LEU A 38 7.44 0.91 -2.68
C LEU A 38 6.61 2.12 -2.26
N VAL A 39 6.90 2.64 -1.07
CA VAL A 39 6.47 3.97 -0.62
C VAL A 39 7.70 4.73 -0.14
N ALA A 40 7.90 5.97 -0.60
CA ALA A 40 8.91 6.84 -0.04
C ALA A 40 8.39 7.54 1.22
N GLN A 41 9.15 7.47 2.31
CA GLN A 41 8.95 8.34 3.46
C GLN A 41 9.89 9.55 3.35
N PRO A 42 9.36 10.76 3.07
CA PRO A 42 10.17 11.97 3.01
C PRO A 42 10.68 12.38 4.39
N GLY A 43 11.84 13.04 4.45
CA GLY A 43 12.42 13.59 5.67
C GLY A 43 13.86 13.13 5.96
N ARG A 44 14.34 13.42 7.16
CA ARG A 44 15.63 12.97 7.70
C ARG A 44 15.36 12.23 9.02
N GLY A 45 15.81 10.98 9.12
CA GLY A 45 15.62 10.15 10.31
C GLY A 45 15.75 8.65 10.02
N PRO A 46 15.70 7.80 11.06
CA PRO A 46 15.73 6.34 10.91
C PRO A 46 14.54 5.79 10.11
N ASP A 47 13.45 6.55 9.95
CA ASP A 47 12.27 6.16 9.18
C ASP A 47 12.23 6.72 7.75
N ALA A 48 13.24 7.52 7.33
CA ALA A 48 13.24 8.13 6.00
C ALA A 48 13.70 7.16 4.90
N GLY A 49 13.15 7.24 3.69
CA GLY A 49 13.57 6.40 2.54
C GLY A 49 12.50 5.44 2.03
N ALA A 50 12.87 4.57 1.10
CA ALA A 50 11.92 3.69 0.42
C ALA A 50 11.66 2.41 1.23
N ARG A 51 10.39 2.02 1.36
CA ARG A 51 9.97 0.81 2.09
C ARG A 51 9.12 -0.08 1.20
N ILE A 52 9.31 -1.39 1.31
CA ILE A 52 8.49 -2.39 0.61
C ILE A 52 7.10 -2.40 1.25
N VAL A 53 6.07 -2.28 0.43
CA VAL A 53 4.68 -2.28 0.90
C VAL A 53 4.33 -3.65 1.50
N ARG A 54 3.68 -3.63 2.67
CA ARG A 54 3.32 -4.84 3.43
C ARG A 54 2.01 -5.48 2.97
N ASN A 55 1.06 -4.63 2.55
CA ASN A 55 -0.24 -5.05 2.04
C ASN A 55 -0.41 -4.61 0.59
N PRO A 56 -0.56 -5.54 -0.37
CA PRO A 56 -0.84 -5.23 -1.76
C PRO A 56 -2.28 -4.69 -1.98
N ASP A 57 -3.06 -4.46 -0.93
CA ASP A 57 -4.39 -3.82 -0.95
C ASP A 57 -4.41 -2.52 -1.79
N ASP A 58 -3.24 -1.88 -1.91
CA ASP A 58 -3.05 -0.67 -2.70
C ASP A 58 -3.14 -0.90 -4.22
N ALA A 59 -2.97 -2.13 -4.75
CA ALA A 59 -3.12 -2.40 -6.18
C ALA A 59 -4.59 -2.31 -6.61
N LEU A 60 -5.50 -2.96 -5.86
CA LEU A 60 -6.94 -2.83 -6.08
C LEU A 60 -7.40 -1.39 -5.83
N GLY A 61 -6.92 -0.78 -4.74
CA GLY A 61 -7.19 0.62 -4.44
C GLY A 61 -6.74 1.59 -5.55
N ARG A 62 -5.56 1.38 -6.15
CA ARG A 62 -5.05 2.17 -7.28
C ARG A 62 -5.90 1.98 -8.54
N LEU A 63 -6.29 0.73 -8.85
CA LEU A 63 -7.11 0.42 -10.00
C LEU A 63 -8.51 1.05 -9.89
N LEU A 64 -9.14 0.96 -8.71
CA LEU A 64 -10.42 1.62 -8.43
C LEU A 64 -10.30 3.14 -8.51
N ARG A 65 -9.24 3.74 -7.97
CA ARG A 65 -8.96 5.19 -8.09
C ARG A 65 -8.80 5.62 -9.55
N LEU A 66 -8.07 4.85 -10.36
CA LEU A 66 -7.89 5.13 -11.79
C LEU A 66 -9.22 5.08 -12.53
N HIS A 67 -10.00 4.01 -12.35
CA HIS A 67 -11.31 3.88 -12.97
C HIS A 67 -12.27 4.99 -12.56
N PHE A 68 -12.24 5.40 -11.28
CA PHE A 68 -13.02 6.54 -10.81
C PHE A 68 -12.58 7.85 -11.49
N ALA A 69 -11.27 8.11 -11.59
CA ALA A 69 -10.73 9.29 -12.26
C ALA A 69 -11.06 9.32 -13.76
N LEU A 70 -11.15 8.16 -14.40
CA LEU A 70 -11.58 8.01 -15.80
C LEU A 70 -13.10 8.10 -15.98
N GLY A 71 -13.87 8.24 -14.90
CA GLY A 71 -15.33 8.28 -14.94
C GLY A 71 -15.97 6.94 -15.30
N SER A 72 -15.25 5.82 -15.10
CA SER A 72 -15.80 4.47 -15.35
C SER A 72 -16.91 4.10 -14.35
N TYR A 73 -16.95 4.76 -13.20
CA TYR A 73 -17.95 4.57 -12.14
C TYR A 73 -18.37 5.92 -11.58
N SER A 74 -19.63 6.03 -11.16
CA SER A 74 -20.12 7.21 -10.45
C SER A 74 -19.70 7.20 -8.98
N LEU A 75 -19.75 8.35 -8.31
CA LEU A 75 -19.58 8.42 -6.85
C LEU A 75 -20.61 7.53 -6.12
N GLN A 76 -21.81 7.43 -6.68
CA GLN A 76 -22.89 6.65 -6.08
C GLN A 76 -22.58 5.16 -6.08
N ASP A 77 -22.02 4.61 -7.17
CA ASP A 77 -21.62 3.20 -7.24
C ASP A 77 -20.58 2.86 -6.16
N VAL A 78 -19.62 3.77 -5.93
CA VAL A 78 -18.58 3.60 -4.90
C VAL A 78 -19.18 3.61 -3.50
N LEU A 79 -20.13 4.52 -3.23
CA LEU A 79 -20.81 4.60 -1.95
C LEU A 79 -21.68 3.37 -1.68
N GLU A 80 -22.37 2.85 -2.69
CA GLU A 80 -23.17 1.65 -2.57
C GLU A 80 -22.30 0.42 -2.27
N ALA A 81 -21.19 0.25 -3.00
CA ALA A 81 -20.22 -0.81 -2.74
C ALA A 81 -19.66 -0.74 -1.31
N ARG A 82 -19.34 0.48 -0.82
CA ARG A 82 -18.89 0.68 0.57
C ARG A 82 -19.94 0.20 1.58
N VAL A 83 -21.20 0.59 1.42
CA VAL A 83 -22.27 0.21 2.36
C VAL A 83 -22.44 -1.31 2.41
N VAL A 84 -22.39 -1.99 1.26
CA VAL A 84 -22.48 -3.46 1.18
C VAL A 84 -21.30 -4.12 1.90
N LEU A 85 -20.08 -3.66 1.64
CA LEU A 85 -18.88 -4.23 2.26
C LEU A 85 -18.84 -4.00 3.77
N GLU A 86 -19.20 -2.81 4.25
CA GLU A 86 -19.21 -2.48 5.67
C GLU A 86 -20.27 -3.28 6.43
N ARG A 87 -21.46 -3.45 5.85
CA ARG A 87 -22.51 -4.29 6.45
C ARG A 87 -22.08 -5.74 6.53
N SER A 88 -21.57 -6.30 5.43
CA SER A 88 -21.07 -7.67 5.39
C SER A 88 -19.93 -7.89 6.40
N SER A 89 -19.02 -6.93 6.51
CA SER A 89 -17.93 -6.97 7.49
C SER A 89 -18.44 -6.95 8.93
N PHE A 90 -19.45 -6.11 9.22
CA PHE A 90 -20.08 -6.05 10.53
C PHE A 90 -20.79 -7.36 10.88
N GLU A 91 -21.57 -7.93 9.96
CA GLU A 91 -22.26 -9.21 10.15
C GLU A 91 -21.25 -10.35 10.38
N ALA A 92 -20.18 -10.39 9.57
CA ALA A 92 -19.12 -11.36 9.74
C ALA A 92 -18.40 -11.20 11.09
N ALA A 93 -18.10 -9.98 11.51
CA ALA A 93 -17.50 -9.70 12.80
C ALA A 93 -18.42 -10.15 13.94
N ALA A 94 -19.71 -9.80 13.89
CA ALA A 94 -20.69 -10.22 14.91
C ALA A 94 -20.81 -11.75 15.04
N CYS A 95 -20.68 -12.49 13.93
CA CYS A 95 -20.73 -13.95 13.94
C CYS A 95 -19.44 -14.63 14.42
N HIS A 96 -18.28 -13.96 14.31
CA HIS A 96 -16.97 -14.55 14.59
C HIS A 96 -16.24 -13.90 15.77
N ALA A 97 -16.79 -12.85 16.37
CA ALA A 97 -16.19 -12.13 17.49
C ALA A 97 -16.12 -13.04 18.72
N PRO A 98 -14.92 -13.25 19.30
CA PRO A 98 -14.80 -13.82 20.63
C PRO A 98 -15.45 -12.86 21.64
N THR A 99 -16.02 -13.40 22.72
CA THR A 99 -16.77 -12.61 23.72
C THR A 99 -15.97 -11.47 24.35
N GLU A 100 -14.63 -11.54 24.36
CA GLU A 100 -13.76 -10.46 24.87
C GLU A 100 -13.75 -9.20 23.98
N ASP A 101 -14.04 -9.31 22.67
CA ASP A 101 -14.05 -8.15 21.75
C ASP A 101 -15.36 -7.34 21.82
N LEU A 102 -16.41 -7.88 22.46
CA LEU A 102 -17.74 -7.26 22.56
C LEU A 102 -17.89 -6.30 23.75
N ASP A 103 -16.95 -6.30 24.69
CA ASP A 103 -17.00 -5.49 25.91
C ASP A 103 -16.36 -4.10 25.76
N GLU A 104 -15.64 -3.82 24.66
CA GLU A 104 -14.97 -2.54 24.39
C GLU A 104 -15.66 -1.61 23.36
N ALA A 105 -16.83 -1.99 22.83
CA ALA A 105 -17.59 -1.19 21.85
C ALA A 105 -18.67 -0.30 22.47
#